data_AF-A0A8H7D6J7-F1
#
_entry.id   AF-A0A8H7D6J7-F1
#
_cell.length_a   1.000
_cell.length_b   1.000
_cell.length_c   1.000
_cell.angle_alpha   90.00
_cell.angle_beta   90.00
_cell.angle_gamma   90.00
#
_symmetry.space_group_name_H-M   'P 1'
#
loop_
_entity.id
_entity.type
_entity.pdbx_description
1 polymer ?
#
loop_
_entity_poly.entity_id
_entity_poly.type
_entity_poly.pdbx_seq_one_letter_code
_entity_poly.pdbx_strand_id
1 'polypeptide(L)'
;MPFQIPSLTRIPTTPFTGKQSPSSGPPICQQHEFECSMIPMAELFGWKQEIDFKVVERRVRSMHKALQALIDNAELRELNPFWQKAIQLKNQGLAGDINTFHLFQTGYYGEQGLQIISNTLPRVLIFPDNIHPLTSAQFVAFVLIPEVAACLVMEDMGPGADKTQAIGRMMDSSAYGALMFPAGDS
;
A
#
# COMPACT_ATOMS: atom_id res chain seq x y z
N MET A 1 22.20 -42.87 -4.43
CA MET A 1 23.65 -42.58 -4.49
C MET A 1 23.94 -42.00 -5.88
N PRO A 2 24.78 -40.97 -5.98
CA PRO A 2 24.36 -39.63 -6.42
C PRO A 2 24.70 -39.29 -7.88
N PHE A 3 23.94 -38.35 -8.45
CA PHE A 3 24.25 -37.69 -9.72
C PHE A 3 25.47 -36.79 -9.55
N GLN A 4 26.47 -37.02 -10.40
CA GLN A 4 27.77 -36.37 -10.40
C GLN A 4 27.76 -35.16 -11.34
N ILE A 5 28.10 -33.99 -10.83
CA ILE A 5 28.21 -32.73 -11.56
C ILE A 5 29.49 -32.74 -12.41
N PRO A 6 29.47 -32.37 -13.71
CA PRO A 6 30.70 -32.25 -14.47
C PRO A 6 31.45 -30.94 -14.14
N SER A 7 32.70 -31.17 -13.72
CA SER A 7 33.90 -30.33 -13.64
C SER A 7 33.92 -29.04 -14.50
N LEU A 8 34.23 -27.93 -13.84
CA LEU A 8 34.54 -26.62 -14.42
C LEU A 8 35.84 -26.68 -15.25
N THR A 9 35.76 -26.36 -16.54
CA THR A 9 36.93 -26.16 -17.40
C THR A 9 37.60 -24.81 -17.15
N ARG A 10 38.91 -24.89 -16.93
CA ARG A 10 39.91 -23.83 -16.71
C ARG A 10 39.72 -22.57 -17.57
N ILE A 11 39.76 -21.42 -16.89
CA ILE A 11 40.07 -20.11 -17.50
C ILE A 11 41.60 -19.93 -17.47
N PRO A 12 42.25 -19.50 -18.57
CA PRO A 12 43.68 -19.21 -18.55
C PRO A 12 43.99 -17.93 -17.75
N THR A 13 44.91 -18.04 -16.80
CA THR A 13 45.49 -16.94 -16.02
C THR A 13 46.38 -16.06 -16.90
N THR A 14 45.99 -14.81 -17.13
CA THR A 14 46.89 -13.73 -17.55
C THR A 14 47.27 -12.87 -16.34
N PRO A 15 48.55 -12.53 -16.14
CA PRO A 15 48.98 -11.79 -14.95
C PRO A 15 49.13 -10.28 -15.19
N PHE A 16 49.02 -9.53 -14.08
CA PHE A 16 49.48 -8.16 -13.82
C PHE A 16 48.57 -6.94 -14.13
N THR A 17 47.97 -6.47 -13.02
CA THR A 17 48.06 -5.10 -12.46
C THR A 17 47.22 -3.99 -13.08
N GLY A 18 46.05 -3.79 -12.49
CA GLY A 18 45.29 -2.54 -12.54
C GLY A 18 44.19 -2.55 -11.47
N LYS A 19 44.40 -1.78 -10.40
CA LYS A 19 43.42 -1.23 -9.45
C LYS A 19 42.13 -2.05 -9.24
N GLN A 20 42.05 -2.74 -8.09
CA GLN A 20 40.79 -3.33 -7.63
C GLN A 20 39.76 -2.22 -7.38
N SER A 21 38.71 -2.19 -8.21
CA SER A 21 37.44 -1.56 -7.87
C SER A 21 36.62 -2.61 -7.12
N PRO A 22 35.96 -2.30 -5.99
CA PRO A 22 35.03 -3.25 -5.39
C PRO A 22 33.88 -3.49 -6.37
N SER A 23 33.59 -4.77 -6.55
CA SER A 23 32.56 -5.34 -7.39
C SER A 23 31.18 -4.75 -7.12
N SER A 24 30.68 -3.92 -8.04
CA SER A 24 29.24 -3.75 -8.22
C SER A 24 28.82 -4.64 -9.38
N GLY A 25 28.26 -5.82 -9.09
CA GLY A 25 27.35 -6.43 -10.06
C GLY A 25 26.27 -5.41 -10.43
N PRO A 26 25.72 -5.45 -11.67
CA PRO A 26 24.68 -4.50 -12.05
C PRO A 26 23.57 -4.57 -10.99
N PRO A 27 23.02 -3.43 -10.54
CA PRO A 27 21.89 -3.45 -9.64
C PRO A 27 20.81 -4.31 -10.30
N ILE A 28 20.30 -5.30 -9.58
CA ILE A 28 19.07 -5.98 -10.01
C ILE A 28 18.06 -4.85 -10.18
N CYS A 29 17.69 -4.58 -11.43
CA CYS A 29 16.82 -3.46 -11.77
C CYS A 29 15.52 -3.66 -10.97
N GLN A 30 14.97 -2.61 -10.37
CA GLN A 30 13.70 -2.71 -9.61
C GLN A 30 12.60 -3.41 -10.43
N GLN A 31 12.64 -3.26 -11.75
CA GLN A 31 11.78 -3.97 -12.70
C GLN A 31 11.96 -5.51 -12.66
N HIS A 32 13.19 -6.01 -12.54
CA HIS A 32 13.46 -7.45 -12.47
C HIS A 32 13.01 -8.05 -11.14
N GLU A 33 13.21 -7.35 -10.01
CA GLU A 33 12.65 -7.77 -8.73
C GLU A 33 11.11 -7.78 -8.78
N PHE A 34 10.52 -6.77 -9.41
CA PHE A 34 9.09 -6.68 -9.62
C PHE A 34 8.53 -7.87 -10.42
N GLU A 35 9.08 -8.12 -11.61
CA GLU A 35 8.61 -9.17 -12.52
C GLU A 35 8.90 -10.59 -12.00
N CYS A 36 10.06 -10.83 -11.38
CA CYS A 36 10.46 -12.17 -10.98
C CYS A 36 10.03 -12.56 -9.56
N SER A 37 9.70 -11.60 -8.69
CA SER A 37 9.33 -11.89 -7.29
C SER A 37 7.96 -11.35 -6.90
N MET A 38 7.65 -10.09 -7.21
CA MET A 38 6.42 -9.44 -6.74
C MET A 38 5.17 -9.87 -7.54
N ILE A 39 5.26 -10.04 -8.86
CA ILE A 39 4.12 -10.52 -9.67
C ILE A 39 3.72 -11.95 -9.27
N PRO A 40 4.65 -12.93 -9.19
CA PRO A 40 4.30 -14.28 -8.73
C PRO A 40 3.75 -14.30 -7.30
N MET A 41 4.27 -13.44 -6.41
CA MET A 41 3.75 -13.27 -5.05
C MET A 41 2.30 -12.75 -5.07
N ALA A 42 2.02 -11.72 -5.87
CA ALA A 42 0.69 -11.17 -6.03
C ALA A 42 -0.32 -12.22 -6.51
N GLU A 43 0.07 -13.10 -7.44
CA GLU A 43 -0.77 -14.23 -7.88
C GLU A 43 -1.07 -15.20 -6.75
N LEU A 44 -0.04 -15.58 -5.99
CA LEU A 44 -0.17 -16.52 -4.87
C LEU A 44 -1.12 -16.00 -3.79
N PHE A 45 -1.06 -14.70 -3.48
CA PHE A 45 -1.91 -14.08 -2.46
C PHE A 45 -3.23 -13.51 -3.02
N GLY A 46 -3.45 -13.62 -4.33
CA GLY A 46 -4.66 -13.13 -5.00
C GLY A 46 -4.80 -11.61 -4.99
N TRP A 47 -3.70 -10.87 -5.06
CA TRP A 47 -3.72 -9.42 -5.25
C TRP A 47 -4.10 -9.10 -6.71
N LYS A 48 -4.89 -8.05 -6.91
CA LYS A 48 -5.37 -7.69 -8.25
C LYS A 48 -4.21 -7.16 -9.10
N GLN A 49 -3.97 -7.81 -10.24
CA GLN A 49 -3.03 -7.35 -11.26
C GLN A 49 -3.67 -6.36 -12.24
N GLU A 50 -4.99 -6.40 -12.36
CA GLU A 50 -5.78 -5.48 -13.18
C GLU A 50 -6.92 -4.89 -12.33
N ILE A 51 -7.00 -3.57 -12.29
CA ILE A 51 -8.03 -2.84 -11.55
C ILE A 51 -8.74 -1.90 -12.53
N ASP A 52 -10.07 -2.03 -12.62
CA ASP A 52 -10.87 -1.03 -13.32
C ASP A 52 -11.07 0.20 -12.42
N PHE A 53 -10.14 1.13 -12.51
CA PHE A 53 -10.17 2.37 -11.74
C PHE A 53 -11.40 3.24 -12.03
N LYS A 54 -12.09 3.05 -13.16
CA LYS A 54 -13.32 3.80 -13.49
C LYS A 54 -14.47 3.45 -12.54
N VAL A 55 -14.48 2.24 -11.97
CA VAL A 55 -15.51 1.81 -11.03
C VAL A 55 -15.12 2.03 -9.57
N VAL A 56 -13.85 2.29 -9.27
CA VAL A 56 -13.38 2.52 -7.89
C VAL A 56 -14.09 3.72 -7.27
N GLU A 57 -14.23 4.84 -7.99
CA GLU A 57 -14.99 6.00 -7.50
C GLU A 57 -16.41 5.62 -7.07
N ARG A 58 -17.10 4.79 -7.86
CA ARG A 58 -18.46 4.33 -7.55
C ARG A 58 -18.49 3.49 -6.27
N ARG A 59 -17.50 2.62 -6.06
CA ARG A 59 -17.37 1.80 -4.85
C ARG A 59 -17.12 2.66 -3.61
N VAL A 60 -16.21 3.64 -3.70
CA VAL A 60 -15.97 4.62 -2.63
C VAL A 60 -17.25 5.38 -2.29
N ARG A 61 -18.01 5.81 -3.31
CA ARG A 61 -19.32 6.47 -3.11
C ARG A 61 -20.32 5.58 -2.40
N SER A 62 -20.37 4.28 -2.68
CA SER A 62 -21.27 3.36 -1.97
C SER A 62 -20.94 3.20 -0.49
N MET A 63 -19.68 3.43 -0.09
CA MET A 63 -19.26 3.38 1.32
C MET A 63 -19.63 4.63 2.12
N HIS A 64 -20.21 5.66 1.48
CA HIS A 64 -20.54 6.95 2.09
C HIS A 64 -21.19 6.85 3.47
N LYS A 65 -22.23 6.01 3.63
CA LYS A 65 -22.96 5.91 4.91
C LYS A 65 -22.06 5.40 6.04
N ALA A 66 -21.20 4.43 5.76
CA ALA A 66 -20.28 3.87 6.76
C ALA A 66 -19.19 4.88 7.13
N LEU A 67 -18.63 5.59 6.15
CA LEU A 67 -17.61 6.62 6.36
C LEU A 67 -18.18 7.83 7.12
N GLN A 68 -19.39 8.26 6.79
CA GLN A 68 -20.06 9.34 7.51
C GLN A 68 -20.40 8.94 8.95
N ALA A 69 -20.81 7.68 9.19
CA ALA A 69 -21.01 7.18 10.55
C ALA A 69 -19.72 7.18 11.37
N LEU A 70 -18.57 6.88 10.76
CA LEU A 70 -17.25 6.95 11.41
C LEU A 70 -16.87 8.40 11.79
N ILE A 71 -17.29 9.36 10.98
CA ILE A 71 -17.10 10.78 11.24
C ILE A 71 -18.01 11.26 12.38
N ASP A 72 -19.30 10.96 12.30
CA ASP A 72 -20.33 11.50 13.20
C ASP A 72 -20.30 10.83 14.58
N ASN A 73 -19.88 9.57 14.66
CA ASN A 73 -19.87 8.79 15.91
C ASN A 73 -18.45 8.64 16.48
N ALA A 74 -18.21 9.28 17.63
CA ALA A 74 -16.92 9.22 18.32
C ALA A 74 -16.55 7.81 18.82
N GLU A 75 -17.53 7.02 19.30
CA GLU A 75 -17.26 5.67 19.80
C GLU A 75 -16.80 4.74 18.68
N LEU A 76 -17.46 4.79 17.52
CA LEU A 76 -17.05 4.02 16.34
C LEU A 76 -15.65 4.42 15.87
N ARG A 77 -15.33 5.72 15.96
CA ARG A 77 -14.02 6.25 15.60
C ARG A 77 -12.92 5.77 16.54
N GLU A 78 -13.16 5.77 17.84
CA GLU A 78 -12.18 5.31 18.83
C GLU A 78 -11.86 3.81 18.72
N LEU A 79 -12.80 3.01 18.23
CA LEU A 79 -12.61 1.59 17.92
C LEU A 79 -11.88 1.35 16.60
N ASN A 80 -11.72 2.36 15.74
CA ASN A 80 -11.08 2.20 14.45
C ASN A 80 -9.55 2.06 14.59
N PRO A 81 -8.94 1.02 14.01
CA PRO A 81 -7.50 0.78 14.16
C PRO A 81 -6.64 1.90 13.54
N PHE A 82 -7.10 2.52 12.46
CA PHE A 82 -6.40 3.62 11.81
C PHE A 82 -6.47 4.90 12.63
N TRP A 83 -7.61 5.18 13.28
CA TRP A 83 -7.71 6.29 14.23
C TRP A 83 -6.74 6.12 15.40
N GLN A 84 -6.73 4.94 16.04
CA GLN A 84 -5.82 4.65 17.15
C GLN A 84 -4.35 4.85 16.73
N LYS A 85 -3.99 4.37 15.53
CA LYS A 85 -2.64 4.57 14.98
C LYS A 85 -2.32 6.04 14.73
N ALA A 86 -3.25 6.79 14.14
CA ALA A 86 -3.09 8.21 13.87
C ALA A 86 -2.90 9.03 15.16
N ILE A 87 -3.67 8.73 16.21
CA ILE A 87 -3.51 9.36 17.53
C ILE A 87 -2.16 9.00 18.16
N GLN A 88 -1.74 7.73 18.08
CA GLN A 88 -0.42 7.31 18.56
C GLN A 88 0.70 8.13 17.90
N LEU A 89 0.67 8.24 16.57
CA LEU A 89 1.66 9.00 15.81
C LEU A 89 1.61 10.49 16.13
N LYS A 90 0.41 11.05 16.32
CA LYS A 90 0.26 12.45 16.74
C LYS A 90 0.86 12.72 18.11
N ASN A 91 0.61 11.84 19.07
CA ASN A 91 1.17 11.96 20.42
C ASN A 91 2.71 11.81 20.43
N GLN A 92 3.27 11.11 19.44
CA GLN A 92 4.71 10.99 19.23
C GLN A 92 5.30 12.16 18.41
N GLY A 93 4.47 13.10 17.94
CA GLY A 93 4.91 14.19 17.06
C GLY A 93 5.20 13.77 15.62
N LEU A 94 4.90 12.53 15.24
CA LEU A 94 5.20 11.93 13.93
C LEU A 94 4.06 12.10 12.90
N ALA A 95 2.90 12.60 13.30
CA ALA A 95 1.77 12.83 12.39
C ALA A 95 2.05 13.90 11.29
N GLY A 96 3.16 14.63 11.37
CA GLY A 96 3.63 15.54 10.31
C GLY A 96 4.87 15.04 9.57
N ASP A 97 5.41 13.88 9.95
CA ASP A 97 6.60 13.32 9.32
C ASP A 97 6.22 12.63 8.00
N ILE A 98 6.85 13.06 6.91
CA ILE A 98 6.69 12.47 5.57
C ILE A 98 7.03 10.97 5.60
N ASN A 99 7.99 10.56 6.45
CA ASN A 99 8.33 9.17 6.63
C ASN A 99 7.21 8.36 7.29
N THR A 100 6.15 8.97 7.81
CA THR A 100 5.00 8.25 8.39
C THR A 100 3.90 8.04 7.35
N PHE A 101 3.96 8.73 6.21
CA PHE A 101 2.94 8.68 5.17
C PHE A 101 2.79 7.27 4.55
N HIS A 102 3.90 6.55 4.40
CA HIS A 102 3.90 5.18 3.87
C HIS A 102 3.14 4.17 4.76
N LEU A 103 2.78 4.54 6.00
CA LEU A 103 1.99 3.68 6.89
C LEU A 103 0.50 3.66 6.54
N PHE A 104 0.02 4.61 5.72
CA PHE A 104 -1.40 4.77 5.39
C PHE A 104 -1.62 4.66 3.89
N GLN A 105 -1.14 3.55 3.33
CA GLN A 105 -1.22 3.24 1.91
C GLN A 105 -2.53 2.55 1.53
N THR A 106 -2.77 2.51 0.22
CA THR A 106 -3.95 1.95 -0.42
C THR A 106 -3.80 0.47 -0.83
N GLY A 107 -2.72 -0.19 -0.39
CA GLY A 107 -2.39 -1.55 -0.80
C GLY A 107 -2.13 -1.68 -2.30
N TYR A 108 -2.55 -2.80 -2.90
CA TYR A 108 -2.40 -3.04 -4.34
C TYR A 108 -3.15 -2.04 -5.23
N TYR A 109 -3.99 -1.14 -4.68
CA TYR A 109 -4.58 -0.05 -5.45
C TYR A 109 -3.58 1.06 -5.81
N GLY A 110 -2.42 1.09 -5.14
CA GLY A 110 -1.33 2.00 -5.46
C GLY A 110 -1.72 3.48 -5.40
N GLU A 111 -0.90 4.30 -6.05
CA GLU A 111 -1.07 5.74 -6.02
C GLU A 111 -2.28 6.20 -6.86
N GLN A 112 -2.64 5.47 -7.92
CA GLN A 112 -3.88 5.73 -8.67
C GLN A 112 -5.12 5.60 -7.78
N GLY A 113 -5.17 4.56 -6.95
CA GLY A 113 -6.23 4.40 -5.96
C GLY A 113 -6.23 5.53 -4.94
N LEU A 114 -5.06 5.93 -4.47
CA LEU A 114 -4.91 7.05 -3.53
C LEU A 114 -5.48 8.35 -4.12
N GLN A 115 -5.16 8.66 -5.37
CA GLN A 115 -5.68 9.84 -6.07
C GLN A 115 -7.21 9.81 -6.18
N ILE A 116 -7.78 8.68 -6.59
CA ILE A 116 -9.24 8.55 -6.75
C ILE A 116 -9.93 8.69 -5.39
N ILE A 117 -9.46 8.00 -4.36
CA ILE A 117 -10.06 8.06 -3.01
C ILE A 117 -9.97 9.49 -2.47
N SER A 118 -8.79 10.12 -2.54
CA SER A 118 -8.55 11.48 -2.05
C SER A 118 -9.42 12.52 -2.75
N ASN A 119 -9.65 12.37 -4.05
CA ASN A 119 -10.50 13.28 -4.83
C ASN A 119 -12.00 13.05 -4.60
N THR A 120 -12.38 11.83 -4.19
CA THR A 120 -13.77 11.44 -4.00
C THR A 120 -14.28 11.83 -2.61
N LEU A 121 -13.50 11.59 -1.55
CA LEU A 121 -13.92 11.79 -0.16
C LEU A 121 -14.46 13.20 0.15
N PRO A 122 -13.82 14.31 -0.27
CA PRO A 122 -14.34 15.65 -0.02
C PRO A 122 -15.64 15.97 -0.75
N ARG A 123 -15.98 15.22 -1.81
CA ARG A 123 -17.22 15.41 -2.59
C ARG A 123 -18.40 14.64 -2.02
N VAL A 124 -18.12 13.62 -1.21
CA VAL A 124 -19.15 12.75 -0.64
C VAL A 124 -19.39 13.00 0.84
N LEU A 125 -18.37 13.41 1.60
CA LEU A 125 -18.46 13.50 3.06
C LEU A 125 -18.63 14.94 3.54
N ILE A 126 -19.30 15.07 4.68
CA ILE A 126 -19.40 16.32 5.43
C ILE A 126 -18.49 16.18 6.64
N PHE A 127 -17.51 17.07 6.77
CA PHE A 127 -16.55 17.07 7.88
C PHE A 127 -17.04 17.97 9.02
N PRO A 128 -17.32 17.42 10.21
CA PRO A 128 -17.59 18.19 11.41
C PRO A 128 -16.30 18.71 12.03
N ASP A 129 -16.43 19.73 12.89
CA ASP A 129 -15.32 20.30 13.66
C ASP A 129 -14.88 19.41 14.83
N ASN A 130 -15.55 18.29 15.10
CA ASN A 130 -15.36 17.45 16.30
C ASN A 130 -14.40 16.26 16.11
N ILE A 131 -13.53 16.29 15.11
CA ILE A 131 -12.51 15.25 14.84
C ILE A 131 -11.19 15.49 15.57
N HIS A 132 -11.20 16.34 16.59
CA HIS A 132 -10.06 16.56 17.47
C HIS A 132 -9.55 15.24 18.08
N PRO A 133 -8.23 15.11 18.31
CA PRO A 133 -7.21 16.14 18.12
C PRO A 133 -6.72 16.28 16.66
N LEU A 134 -7.09 15.41 15.72
CA LEU A 134 -6.61 15.47 14.33
C LEU A 134 -7.19 16.68 13.58
N THR A 135 -6.43 17.19 12.60
CA THR A 135 -7.00 18.11 11.61
C THR A 135 -7.80 17.32 10.58
N SER A 136 -8.69 17.96 9.82
CA SER A 136 -9.45 17.30 8.75
C SER A 136 -8.54 16.63 7.73
N ALA A 137 -7.43 17.28 7.35
CA ALA A 137 -6.44 16.70 6.46
C ALA A 137 -5.78 15.45 7.05
N GLN A 138 -5.39 15.47 8.33
CA GLN A 138 -4.81 14.31 9.01
C GLN A 138 -5.82 13.17 9.14
N PHE A 139 -7.08 13.49 9.44
CA PHE A 139 -8.13 12.50 9.55
C PHE A 139 -8.43 11.83 8.20
N VAL A 140 -8.47 12.60 7.11
CA VAL A 140 -8.60 12.04 5.76
C VAL A 140 -7.41 11.13 5.44
N ALA A 141 -6.19 11.64 5.59
CA ALA A 141 -4.97 10.93 5.19
C ALA A 141 -4.72 9.66 6.00
N PHE A 142 -4.90 9.71 7.32
CA PHE A 142 -4.50 8.63 8.22
C PHE A 142 -5.64 7.73 8.66
N VAL A 143 -6.90 8.09 8.38
CA VAL A 143 -8.06 7.30 8.82
C VAL A 143 -8.96 6.97 7.64
N LEU A 144 -9.50 7.95 6.93
CA LEU A 144 -10.49 7.67 5.88
C LEU A 144 -9.90 6.98 4.66
N ILE A 145 -8.76 7.44 4.16
CA ILE A 145 -8.10 6.81 3.01
C ILE A 145 -7.77 5.32 3.28
N PRO A 146 -7.04 4.97 4.35
CA PRO A 146 -6.72 3.58 4.64
C PRO A 146 -7.95 2.75 5.01
N GLU A 147 -8.98 3.35 5.62
CA GLU A 147 -10.26 2.68 5.85
C GLU A 147 -10.94 2.29 4.54
N VAL A 148 -11.04 3.22 3.59
CA VAL A 148 -11.62 2.96 2.28
C VAL A 148 -10.82 1.92 1.52
N ALA A 149 -9.50 2.02 1.53
CA ALA A 149 -8.64 1.03 0.89
C ALA A 149 -8.84 -0.37 1.49
N ALA A 150 -8.90 -0.50 2.82
CA ALA A 150 -9.19 -1.76 3.48
C ALA A 150 -10.58 -2.30 3.10
N CYS A 151 -11.60 -1.45 3.00
CA CYS A 151 -12.93 -1.85 2.55
C CYS A 151 -12.93 -2.33 1.09
N LEU A 152 -12.22 -1.65 0.19
CA LEU A 152 -12.08 -2.08 -1.21
C LEU A 152 -11.37 -3.44 -1.30
N VAL A 153 -10.30 -3.63 -0.52
CA VAL A 153 -9.59 -4.90 -0.44
C VAL A 153 -10.49 -6.01 0.10
N MET A 154 -11.29 -5.71 1.13
CA MET A 154 -12.23 -6.65 1.74
C MET A 154 -13.33 -7.07 0.75
N GLU A 155 -13.88 -6.12 -0.01
CA GLU A 155 -14.84 -6.41 -1.08
C GLU A 155 -14.23 -7.33 -2.15
N ASP A 156 -12.96 -7.09 -2.52
CA ASP A 156 -12.25 -7.90 -3.52
C ASP A 156 -11.91 -9.31 -3.03
N MET A 157 -11.75 -9.49 -1.72
CA MET A 157 -11.57 -10.80 -1.08
C MET A 157 -12.85 -11.65 -1.11
N GLY A 158 -14.00 -11.02 -1.34
CA GLY A 158 -15.29 -11.70 -1.44
C GLY A 158 -16.03 -11.88 -0.12
N PRO A 159 -17.19 -12.56 -0.14
CA PRO A 159 -18.07 -12.69 1.02
C PRO A 159 -17.40 -13.51 2.14
N GLY A 160 -17.51 -13.01 3.37
CA GLY A 160 -16.94 -13.66 4.56
C GLY A 160 -15.52 -13.22 4.92
N ALA A 161 -14.93 -12.29 4.16
CA ALA A 161 -13.67 -11.68 4.52
C ALA A 161 -13.80 -10.81 5.78
N ASP A 162 -12.85 -10.96 6.71
CA ASP A 162 -12.77 -10.13 7.91
C ASP A 162 -11.95 -8.87 7.64
N LYS A 163 -12.31 -7.77 8.31
CA LYS A 163 -11.63 -6.48 8.18
C LYS A 163 -10.15 -6.58 8.56
N THR A 164 -9.79 -7.37 9.56
CA THR A 164 -8.39 -7.55 9.99
C THR A 164 -7.55 -8.20 8.89
N GLN A 165 -8.11 -9.20 8.19
CA GLN A 165 -7.43 -9.86 7.08
C GLN A 165 -7.27 -8.90 5.89
N ALA A 166 -8.28 -8.07 5.62
CA ALA A 166 -8.22 -7.06 4.57
C ALA A 166 -7.15 -6.01 4.86
N ILE A 167 -7.03 -5.55 6.11
CA ILE A 167 -5.96 -4.64 6.55
C ILE A 167 -4.58 -5.29 6.35
N GLY A 168 -4.42 -6.55 6.77
CA GLY A 168 -3.17 -7.30 6.56
C GLY A 168 -2.79 -7.36 5.07
N ARG A 169 -3.74 -7.77 4.22
CA ARG A 169 -3.53 -7.82 2.77
C ARG A 169 -3.22 -6.46 2.17
N MET A 170 -3.89 -5.40 2.63
CA MET A 170 -3.61 -4.03 2.20
C MET A 170 -2.17 -3.62 2.54
N MET A 171 -1.71 -3.91 3.76
CA MET A 171 -0.34 -3.60 4.16
C MET A 171 0.69 -4.40 3.37
N ASP A 172 0.49 -5.71 3.22
CA ASP A 172 1.42 -6.60 2.51
C ASP A 172 1.55 -6.21 1.03
N SER A 173 0.45 -5.73 0.42
CA SER A 173 0.38 -5.38 -1.01
C SER A 173 0.75 -3.93 -1.32
N SER A 174 1.12 -3.13 -0.32
CA SER A 174 1.38 -1.69 -0.50
C SER A 174 2.57 -1.40 -1.43
N ALA A 175 3.70 -2.09 -1.22
CA ALA A 175 4.87 -1.95 -2.08
C ALA A 175 4.59 -2.39 -3.53
N TYR A 176 3.81 -3.47 -3.69
CA TYR A 176 3.37 -3.95 -5.00
C TYR A 176 2.50 -2.90 -5.71
N GLY A 177 1.50 -2.33 -5.03
CA GLY A 177 0.61 -1.33 -5.61
C GLY A 177 1.34 -0.06 -6.04
N ALA A 178 2.30 0.41 -5.24
CA ALA A 178 3.10 1.58 -5.58
C ALA A 178 3.90 1.42 -6.88
N LEU A 179 4.36 0.20 -7.18
CA LEU A 179 5.10 -0.11 -8.41
C LEU A 179 4.17 -0.43 -9.59
N MET A 180 3.07 -1.15 -9.35
CA MET A 180 2.16 -1.59 -10.41
C MET A 180 1.24 -0.47 -10.90
N PHE A 181 0.78 0.39 -10.00
CA PHE A 181 -0.16 1.48 -10.29
C PHE A 181 0.35 2.82 -9.75
N PRO A 182 1.49 3.33 -10.27
CA PRO A 182 1.98 4.66 -9.93
C PRO A 182 1.02 5.74 -10.42
N ALA A 183 1.05 6.93 -9.79
CA ALA A 183 0.36 8.09 -10.36
C ALA A 183 0.98 8.34 -11.74
N GLY A 184 0.16 8.35 -12.77
CA GLY A 184 0.65 8.68 -14.10
C GLY A 184 1.18 10.11 -14.12
N ASP A 185 2.32 10.32 -14.77
CA ASP A 185 2.59 11.60 -15.43
C ASP A 185 1.49 11.75 -16.50
N SER A 186 0.56 12.69 -16.28
CA SER A 186 -0.48 13.01 -17.27
C SER A 186 0.11 13.56 -18.57
#